data_AF-A0A2G9T911-F1
#
_entry.id   AF-A0A2G9T911-F1
#
_cell.length_a   1.000
_cell.length_b   1.000
_cell.length_c   1.000
_cell.angle_alpha   90.00
_cell.angle_beta   90.00
_cell.angle_gamma   90.00
#
_symmetry.space_group_name_H-M   'P 1'
#
loop_
_entity.id
_entity.type
_entity.pdbx_description
1 polymer ?
#
loop_
_entity_poly.entity_id
_entity_poly.type
_entity_poly.pdbx_seq_one_letter_code
_entity_poly.pdbx_strand_id
1 'polypeptide(L)' 'MHKYNEDRLNDSSRSESFVGNSTSGDSYKNGVKQFGFHTVTCCGFIPQPNDWCDDWATFFVRNRLKVQVDMLIE' A
#
# COMPACT_ATOMS: atom_id res chain seq x y z
N MET A 1 8.36 -0.05 -3.85
CA MET A 1 6.94 -0.04 -4.24
C MET A 1 6.51 -1.49 -4.51
N HIS A 2 5.26 -1.88 -4.23
CA HIS A 2 4.77 -3.22 -4.61
C HIS A 2 4.59 -3.30 -6.13
N LYS A 3 4.95 -4.44 -6.74
CA LYS A 3 4.87 -4.65 -8.20
C LYS A 3 3.50 -4.33 -8.79
N TYR A 4 2.42 -4.75 -8.13
CA TYR A 4 1.05 -4.43 -8.56
C TYR A 4 0.81 -2.92 -8.71
N ASN A 5 1.31 -2.12 -7.76
CA ASN A 5 1.15 -0.67 -7.81
C ASN A 5 1.99 -0.05 -8.92
N GLU A 6 3.19 -0.58 -9.14
CA GLU A 6 4.07 -0.14 -10.23
C GLU A 6 3.43 -0.43 -11.59
N ASP A 7 2.91 -1.63 -11.79
CA ASP A 7 2.19 -2.02 -13.00
C ASP A 7 0.97 -1.11 -13.25
N ARG A 8 0.18 -0.83 -12.21
CA ARG A 8 -0.97 0.08 -12.28
C ARG A 8 -0.59 1.53 -12.61
N LEU A 9 0.52 2.03 -12.06
CA LEU A 9 1.01 3.37 -12.38
C LEU A 9 1.50 3.46 -13.83
N ASN A 10 2.14 2.40 -14.33
CA ASN A 10 2.57 2.32 -15.72
C ASN A 10 1.38 2.20 -16.69
N ASP A 11 0.35 1.41 -16.35
CA ASP A 11 -0.88 1.32 -17.14
C ASP A 11 -1.59 2.68 -17.21
N SER A 12 -1.66 3.39 -16.08
CA SER A 12 -2.21 4.75 -16.00
C SER A 12 -1.44 5.69 -16.91
N SER A 13 -0.12 5.75 -16.81
CA SER A 13 0.70 6.68 -17.62
C SER A 13 0.58 6.43 -19.13
N ARG A 14 0.46 5.16 -19.55
CA ARG A 14 0.26 4.79 -20.97
C ARG A 14 -1.09 5.22 -21.52
N SER A 15 -2.11 5.35 -20.67
CA SER A 15 -3.48 5.69 -21.07
C SER A 15 -3.85 7.16 -20.82
N GLU A 16 -2.94 7.98 -20.27
CA GLU A 16 -3.13 9.41 -20.02
C GLU A 16 -3.48 10.21 -21.28
N SER A 17 -2.96 9.81 -22.45
CA SER A 17 -3.19 10.52 -23.73
C SER A 17 -4.45 10.07 -24.49
N PHE A 18 -5.22 9.10 -23.96
CA PHE A 18 -6.38 8.56 -24.66
C PHE A 18 -7.66 9.38 -24.38
N VAL A 19 -8.19 10.02 -25.43
CA VAL A 19 -9.46 10.75 -25.38
C VAL A 19 -10.62 9.75 -25.31
N GLY A 20 -11.11 9.49 -24.09
CA GLY A 20 -12.05 8.43 -23.77
C GLY A 20 -11.75 7.75 -22.43
N ASN A 21 -10.58 8.03 -21.83
CA ASN A 21 -10.25 7.60 -20.49
C ASN A 21 -11.17 8.31 -19.48
N SER A 22 -12.14 7.59 -18.94
CA SER A 22 -13.06 8.13 -17.93
C SER A 22 -12.30 8.27 -16.61
N THR A 23 -11.92 9.50 -16.25
CA THR A 23 -11.27 9.84 -14.97
C THR A 23 -12.16 9.61 -13.74
N SER A 24 -13.41 9.19 -13.97
CA SER A 24 -14.43 8.97 -12.96
C SER A 24 -14.43 7.54 -12.45
N GLY A 25 -14.04 7.36 -11.18
CA GLY A 25 -14.70 6.35 -10.35
C GLY A 25 -13.93 5.90 -9.12
N ASP A 26 -12.73 5.37 -9.30
CA ASP A 26 -12.14 4.51 -8.27
C ASP A 26 -10.67 4.84 -8.05
N SER A 27 -10.38 5.70 -7.06
CA SER A 27 -9.01 6.01 -6.64
C SER A 27 -8.21 4.76 -6.23
N TYR A 28 -8.89 3.67 -5.86
CA TYR A 28 -8.29 2.38 -5.53
C TYR A 28 -7.81 1.57 -6.75
N LYS A 29 -8.22 1.93 -7.96
CA LYS A 29 -7.74 1.29 -9.20
C LYS A 29 -6.39 1.85 -9.65
N ASN A 30 -6.01 3.02 -9.16
CA ASN A 30 -4.72 3.64 -9.45
C ASN A 30 -3.67 3.06 -8.50
N GLY A 31 -2.50 2.75 -9.04
CA GLY A 31 -1.39 2.27 -8.21
C GLY A 31 -0.93 3.36 -7.24
N VAL A 32 -0.53 2.97 -6.03
CA VAL A 32 -0.01 3.89 -5.00
C VAL A 32 1.50 3.74 -4.85
N LYS A 33 2.20 4.87 -4.70
CA LYS A 33 3.67 4.87 -4.60
C LYS A 33 4.20 4.45 -3.23
N GLN A 34 3.33 4.45 -2.21
CA GLN A 34 3.66 4.20 -0.81
C GLN A 34 3.42 2.74 -0.41
N PHE A 35 4.04 2.31 0.67
CA PHE A 35 3.79 1.03 1.34
C PHE A 35 2.72 1.24 2.42
N GLY A 36 1.70 0.38 2.44
CA GLY A 36 0.58 0.48 3.36
C GLY A 36 -0.73 0.03 2.72
N PHE A 37 -1.82 0.26 3.45
CA PHE A 37 -3.20 -0.01 3.05
C PHE A 37 -4.12 1.02 3.71
N HIS A 38 -5.26 1.28 3.07
CA HIS A 38 -6.28 2.20 3.58
C HIS A 38 -7.02 1.68 4.83
N THR A 39 -6.79 0.42 5.20
CA THR A 39 -7.38 -0.21 6.38
C THR A 39 -6.34 -1.04 7.11
N VAL A 40 -6.55 -1.20 8.42
CA VAL A 40 -5.88 -2.23 9.21
C VAL A 40 -6.30 -3.59 8.65
N THR A 41 -5.32 -4.45 8.38
CA THR A 41 -5.55 -5.85 7.97
C THR A 41 -5.20 -6.78 9.12
N CYS A 42 -5.34 -8.09 8.95
CA CYS A 42 -4.94 -9.06 9.97
C CYS A 42 -4.03 -10.14 9.37
N CYS A 43 -3.11 -10.66 10.18
CA CYS A 43 -2.38 -11.90 9.93
C CYS A 43 -2.81 -12.93 10.98
N GLY A 44 -3.72 -13.83 10.59
CA GLY A 44 -4.47 -14.62 11.57
C GLY A 44 -5.34 -13.70 12.44
N PHE A 45 -5.21 -13.80 13.75
CA PHE A 45 -5.92 -12.95 14.71
C PHE A 45 -5.18 -11.65 15.06
N ILE A 46 -3.97 -11.45 14.54
CA ILE A 46 -3.12 -10.30 14.89
C ILE A 46 -3.45 -9.13 13.95
N PRO A 47 -3.92 -7.97 14.47
CA PRO A 47 -4.10 -6.77 13.67
C PRO A 47 -2.74 -6.24 13.14
N GLN A 48 -2.72 -5.81 11.89
CA GLN A 48 -1.56 -5.27 11.21
C GLN A 48 -1.80 -3.80 10.85
N PRO A 49 -1.21 -2.84 11.59
CA PRO A 49 -1.27 -1.44 11.22
C PRO A 49 -0.61 -1.24 9.86
N ASN A 50 -1.24 -0.46 8.99
CA ASN A 50 -0.83 -0.30 7.60
C ASN A 50 -0.69 1.17 7.18
N ASP A 51 -0.33 2.04 8.12
CA ASP A 51 -0.09 3.45 7.84
C ASP A 51 0.89 3.62 6.68
N TRP A 52 0.53 4.51 5.76
CA TRP A 52 1.32 4.77 4.57
C TRP A 52 2.73 5.25 4.92
N CYS A 53 3.71 4.75 4.17
CA CYS A 53 5.11 5.09 4.32
C CYS A 53 5.82 4.99 2.96
N ASP A 54 6.71 5.93 2.67
CA ASP A 54 7.46 5.93 1.41
C ASP A 54 8.66 4.97 1.43
N ASP A 55 9.21 4.70 2.61
CA ASP A 55 10.37 3.82 2.80
C ASP A 55 9.96 2.42 3.27
N TRP A 56 10.43 1.40 2.54
CA TRP A 56 10.09 0.02 2.84
C TRP A 56 10.65 -0.44 4.18
N ALA A 57 11.91 -0.12 4.47
CA ALA A 57 12.58 -0.61 5.67
C ALA A 57 11.89 -0.05 6.92
N THR A 58 11.59 1.25 6.91
CA THR A 58 10.85 1.94 7.96
C THR A 58 9.45 1.35 8.15
N PHE A 59 8.70 1.15 7.06
CA PHE A 59 7.40 0.50 7.11
C PHE A 59 7.48 -0.88 7.77
N PHE A 60 8.40 -1.73 7.32
CA PHE A 60 8.50 -3.11 7.79
C PHE A 60 8.93 -3.16 9.27
N VAL A 61 9.93 -2.38 9.66
CA VAL A 61 10.39 -2.34 11.06
C VAL A 61 9.28 -1.85 11.98
N ARG A 62 8.63 -0.73 11.65
CA ARG A 62 7.61 -0.10 12.50
C ARG A 62 6.31 -0.91 12.55
N ASN A 63 5.83 -1.35 11.39
CA ASN A 63 4.48 -1.90 11.25
C ASN A 63 4.43 -3.44 11.25
N ARG A 64 5.58 -4.13 11.27
CA ARG A 64 5.65 -5.60 11.36
C ARG A 64 6.51 -6.07 12.52
N LEU A 65 7.81 -5.73 12.52
CA LEU A 65 8.75 -6.24 13.52
C LEU A 65 8.45 -5.70 14.91
N LYS A 66 8.30 -4.37 15.04
CA LYS A 66 8.03 -3.74 16.33
C LYS A 66 6.74 -4.26 16.97
N VAL A 67 5.66 -4.42 16.20
CA VAL A 67 4.40 -4.97 16.71
C VAL A 67 4.60 -6.36 17.31
N GLN A 68 5.39 -7.22 16.67
CA GLN A 68 5.70 -8.55 17.20
C GLN A 68 6.58 -8.51 18.45
N VAL A 69 7.59 -7.62 18.47
CA VAL A 69 8.45 -7.45 19.64
C VAL A 69 7.66 -6.92 20.84
N ASP A 70 6.79 -5.93 20.63
CA ASP A 70 5.97 -5.34 21.69
C ASP A 70 5.01 -6.40 22.29
N MET A 71 4.37 -7.24 21.46
CA MET A 71 3.53 -8.36 21.93
C MET A 71 4.28 -9.45 22.71
N LEU A 72 5.61 -9.53 22.60
CA LEU A 72 6.42 -10.48 23.36
C LEU A 72 6.92 -9.91 24.69
N ILE A 73 6.94 -8.58 24.83
CA ILE A 73 7.49 -7.88 25.99
C ILE A 73 6.38 -7.44 26.97
N GLU A 74 5.14 -7.30 26.48
CA GLU A 74 3.93 -7.10 27.29
C GLU A 74 3.25 -8.42 27.69
#